data_AF-A0A8J6V6P2-F1
#
_entry.id   AF-A0A8J6V6P2-F1
#
_cell.length_a   1.000
_cell.length_b   1.000
_cell.length_c   1.000
_cell.angle_alpha   90.00
_cell.angle_beta   90.00
_cell.angle_gamma   90.00
#
_symmetry.space_group_name_H-M   'P 1'
#
loop_
_entity.id
_entity.type
_entity.pdbx_description
1 polymer ?
#
loop_
_entity_poly.entity_id
_entity_poly.type
_entity_poly.pdbx_seq_one_letter_code
_entity_poly.pdbx_strand_id
1 'polypeptide(L)'
;MTLKELEKQLLSLTPAEKAQAIQLLAESLSNTWKGIEKTPGVCGGDACIAKTRIPVWVLVNARSLGISEAQLLYDYPTLSAADLANAWAYAKAYPQEIEIAIRMNEED
;
A
#
# COMPACT_ATOMS: atom_id res chain seq x y z
N MET A 1 4.06 -25.16 1.14
CA MET A 1 4.88 -25.09 2.38
C MET A 1 4.06 -24.37 3.43
N THR A 2 3.90 -24.94 4.61
CA THR A 2 3.17 -24.29 5.71
C THR A 2 4.09 -23.38 6.52
N LEU A 3 3.52 -22.42 7.27
CA LEU A 3 4.30 -21.51 8.11
C LEU A 3 5.10 -22.26 9.20
N LYS A 4 4.55 -23.36 9.72
CA LYS A 4 5.22 -24.26 10.67
C LYS A 4 6.41 -24.99 10.06
N GLU A 5 6.35 -25.37 8.79
CA GLU A 5 7.49 -25.96 8.09
C GLU A 5 8.57 -24.92 7.82
N LEU A 6 8.19 -23.68 7.51
CA LEU A 6 9.13 -22.59 7.29
C LEU A 6 9.88 -22.21 8.58
N GLU A 7 9.20 -22.17 9.72
CA GLU A 7 9.82 -21.90 11.02
C GLU A 7 10.95 -22.89 11.34
N LYS A 8 10.70 -24.19 11.15
CA LYS A 8 11.73 -25.22 11.36
C LYS A 8 12.96 -25.01 10.48
N GLN A 9 12.75 -24.62 9.22
CA GLN A 9 13.85 -24.35 8.29
C GLN A 9 14.64 -23.11 8.70
N LEU A 10 13.96 -22.01 9.06
CA LEU A 10 14.62 -20.79 9.52
C LEU A 10 15.44 -21.00 10.80
N LEU A 11 14.95 -21.83 11.73
CA LEU A 11 15.68 -22.16 12.95
C LEU A 11 16.97 -22.94 12.70
N SER A 12 16.99 -23.77 11.63
CA SER A 12 18.15 -24.59 11.24
C SER A 12 19.27 -23.81 10.54
N LEU A 13 19.03 -22.56 10.14
CA LEU A 13 20.02 -21.70 9.49
C LEU A 13 21.12 -21.24 10.44
N THR A 14 22.32 -21.04 9.89
CA THR A 14 23.43 -20.35 10.57
C THR A 14 23.09 -18.88 10.84
N PRO A 15 23.80 -18.20 11.77
CA PRO A 15 23.60 -16.77 12.01
C PRO A 15 23.73 -15.90 10.75
N ALA A 16 24.66 -16.22 9.83
CA ALA A 16 24.85 -15.48 8.58
C ALA A 16 23.68 -15.68 7.60
N GLU A 17 23.21 -16.91 7.45
CA GLU A 17 22.05 -17.23 6.61
C GLU A 17 20.76 -16.63 7.18
N LYS A 18 20.61 -16.58 8.51
CA LYS A 18 19.51 -15.87 9.17
C LYS A 18 19.53 -14.39 8.83
N ALA A 19 20.69 -13.75 8.86
CA ALA A 19 20.82 -12.34 8.47
C ALA A 19 20.46 -12.12 6.99
N GLN A 20 20.90 -13.00 6.09
CA GLN A 20 20.53 -12.94 4.67
C GLN A 20 19.02 -13.16 4.44
N ALA A 21 18.41 -14.12 5.15
CA ALA A 21 16.97 -14.35 5.08
C ALA A 21 16.17 -13.15 5.59
N ILE A 22 16.61 -12.53 6.69
CA ILE A 22 16.02 -11.28 7.19
C ILE A 22 16.16 -10.18 6.15
N GLN A 23 17.30 -10.06 5.48
CA GLN A 23 17.51 -9.03 4.45
C GLN A 23 16.63 -9.27 3.21
N LEU A 24 16.54 -10.50 2.71
CA LEU A 24 15.63 -10.88 1.61
C LEU A 24 14.16 -10.63 1.95
N LEU A 25 13.76 -10.99 3.17
CA LEU A 25 12.41 -10.72 3.65
C LEU A 25 12.19 -9.22 3.80
N ALA A 26 13.14 -8.48 4.35
CA ALA A 26 13.06 -7.03 4.46
C ALA A 26 13.01 -6.38 3.07
N GLU A 27 13.73 -6.86 2.08
CA GLU A 27 13.70 -6.36 0.70
C GLU A 27 12.35 -6.66 0.02
N SER A 28 11.85 -7.89 0.14
CA SER A 28 10.52 -8.26 -0.38
C SER A 28 9.38 -7.54 0.35
N LEU A 29 9.53 -7.29 1.65
CA LEU A 29 8.62 -6.51 2.47
C LEU A 29 8.84 -5.01 2.33
N SER A 30 9.98 -4.53 1.82
CA SER A 30 10.28 -3.12 1.53
C SER A 30 9.65 -2.63 0.23
N ASN A 31 8.96 -3.54 -0.47
CA ASN A 31 7.72 -3.19 -1.18
C ASN A 31 6.57 -2.81 -0.20
N THR A 32 6.87 -2.47 1.06
CA THR A 32 6.02 -1.62 1.90
C THR A 32 6.04 -0.27 1.22
N TRP A 33 5.03 -0.09 0.39
CA TRP A 33 4.65 1.15 -0.25
C TRP A 33 4.92 2.31 0.68
N LYS A 34 6.02 3.03 0.41
CA LYS A 34 6.43 4.15 1.25
C LYS A 34 5.25 5.10 1.34
N GLY A 35 4.87 5.48 2.55
CA GLY A 35 3.77 6.40 2.76
C GLY A 35 2.38 5.82 2.44
N ILE A 36 2.19 4.51 2.35
CA ILE A 36 0.87 3.86 2.30
C ILE A 36 0.72 2.89 3.49
N GLU A 37 -0.40 3.00 4.20
CA GLU A 37 -0.73 2.18 5.36
C GLU A 37 -2.07 1.48 5.15
N LYS A 38 -2.16 0.21 5.59
CA LYS A 38 -3.43 -0.52 5.71
C LYS A 38 -3.68 -0.80 7.18
N THR A 39 -4.68 -0.13 7.75
CA THR A 39 -5.05 -0.30 9.16
C THR A 39 -6.45 -0.93 9.23
N PRO A 40 -6.59 -2.16 9.77
CA PRO A 40 -7.91 -2.77 9.95
C PRO A 40 -8.87 -1.82 10.70
N GLY A 41 -10.07 -1.61 10.14
CA GLY A 41 -11.09 -0.71 10.70
C GLY A 41 -10.93 0.77 10.34
N VAL A 42 -9.85 1.18 9.67
CA VAL A 42 -9.72 2.52 9.07
C VAL A 42 -10.07 2.42 7.59
N CYS A 43 -11.11 3.15 7.17
CA CYS A 43 -11.59 3.14 5.77
C CYS A 43 -11.81 1.70 5.26
N GLY A 44 -12.48 0.85 6.04
CA GLY A 44 -12.72 -0.54 5.65
C GLY A 44 -11.48 -1.46 5.61
N GLY A 45 -10.29 -0.96 5.98
CA GLY A 45 -9.02 -1.66 5.79
C GLY A 45 -8.33 -1.35 4.46
N ASP A 46 -8.85 -0.38 3.70
CA ASP A 46 -8.26 0.08 2.45
C ASP A 46 -6.87 0.70 2.64
N ALA A 47 -6.08 0.64 1.58
CA ALA A 47 -4.81 1.35 1.50
C ALA A 47 -5.04 2.86 1.58
N CYS A 48 -4.46 3.51 2.59
CA CYS A 48 -4.54 4.95 2.82
C CYS A 48 -3.15 5.58 2.73
N ILE A 49 -3.06 6.86 2.35
CA ILE A 49 -1.81 7.62 2.53
C ILE A 49 -1.47 7.63 4.04
N ALA A 50 -0.23 7.29 4.37
CA ALA A 50 0.24 7.15 5.74
C ALA A 50 -0.04 8.41 6.56
N LYS A 51 -0.48 8.22 7.81
CA LYS A 51 -0.89 9.32 8.72
C LYS A 51 -2.08 10.14 8.24
N THR A 52 -2.80 9.69 7.22
CA THR A 52 -4.06 10.31 6.77
C THR A 52 -5.17 9.27 6.77
N ARG A 53 -6.40 9.73 6.55
CA ARG A 53 -7.55 8.88 6.22
C ARG A 53 -7.97 9.07 4.77
N ILE A 54 -7.02 9.27 3.87
CA ILE A 54 -7.25 9.47 2.44
C ILE A 54 -6.93 8.15 1.72
N PRO A 55 -7.95 7.40 1.27
CA PRO A 55 -7.73 6.14 0.56
C PRO A 55 -7.07 6.36 -0.80
N VAL A 56 -6.20 5.44 -1.21
CA VAL A 56 -5.55 5.45 -2.52
C VAL A 56 -6.59 5.39 -3.64
N TRP A 57 -7.65 4.59 -3.46
CA TRP A 57 -8.70 4.44 -4.47
C TRP A 57 -9.44 5.76 -4.74
N VAL A 58 -9.61 6.63 -3.74
CA VAL A 58 -10.24 7.96 -3.92
C VAL A 58 -9.41 8.82 -4.86
N LEU A 59 -8.08 8.84 -4.65
CA LEU A 59 -7.16 9.60 -5.50
C LEU A 59 -7.15 9.06 -6.94
N VAL A 60 -7.15 7.73 -7.08
CA VAL A 60 -7.20 7.08 -8.40
C VAL A 60 -8.51 7.37 -9.12
N ASN A 61 -9.64 7.33 -8.41
CA ASN A 61 -10.94 7.61 -9.01
C ASN A 61 -11.06 9.09 -9.41
N ALA A 62 -10.67 10.02 -8.53
CA ALA A 62 -10.67 11.45 -8.87
C ALA A 62 -9.82 11.74 -10.12
N ARG A 63 -8.66 11.09 -10.25
CA ARG A 63 -7.83 11.18 -11.46
C ARG A 63 -8.52 10.59 -12.69
N SER A 64 -9.25 9.49 -12.55
CA SER A 64 -10.04 8.87 -13.64
C SER A 64 -11.13 9.81 -14.16
N LEU A 65 -11.72 10.60 -13.25
CA LEU A 65 -12.72 11.64 -13.52
C LEU A 65 -12.11 12.96 -14.05
N GLY A 66 -10.79 13.02 -14.26
CA GLY A 66 -10.11 14.17 -14.84
C GLY A 66 -9.63 15.23 -13.83
N ILE A 67 -9.68 14.95 -12.53
CA ILE A 67 -9.11 15.85 -11.52
C ILE A 67 -7.57 15.84 -11.62
N SER A 68 -6.98 17.03 -11.71
CA SER A 68 -5.53 17.21 -11.80
C SER A 68 -4.82 17.01 -10.46
N GLU A 69 -3.54 16.66 -10.48
CA GLU A 69 -2.73 16.56 -9.25
C GLU A 69 -2.65 17.89 -8.48
N ALA A 70 -2.59 19.02 -9.20
CA ALA A 70 -2.62 20.33 -8.58
C ALA A 70 -3.93 20.57 -7.80
N GLN A 71 -5.06 20.13 -8.37
CA GLN A 71 -6.36 20.19 -7.69
C GLN A 71 -6.41 19.23 -6.50
N LEU A 72 -5.89 18.01 -6.63
CA LEU A 72 -5.82 17.05 -5.50
C LEU A 72 -4.99 17.60 -4.32
N LEU A 73 -3.86 18.24 -4.59
CA LEU A 73 -3.04 18.86 -3.55
C LEU A 73 -3.71 20.10 -2.92
N TYR A 74 -4.56 20.79 -3.69
CA TYR A 74 -5.37 21.89 -3.18
C TYR A 74 -6.52 21.38 -2.29
N ASP A 75 -7.22 20.34 -2.73
CA ASP A 75 -8.37 19.75 -2.02
C ASP A 75 -7.94 18.97 -0.76
N TYR A 76 -6.73 18.39 -0.78
CA TYR A 76 -6.13 17.68 0.34
C TYR A 76 -4.79 18.32 0.74
N PRO A 77 -4.79 19.45 1.49
CA PRO A 77 -3.57 20.17 1.85
C PRO A 77 -2.58 19.38 2.73
N THR A 78 -3.02 18.26 3.29
CA THR A 78 -2.17 17.34 4.06
C THR A 78 -1.33 16.42 3.17
N LEU A 79 -1.62 16.34 1.87
CA LEU A 79 -0.87 15.53 0.92
C LEU A 79 0.32 16.30 0.37
N SER A 80 1.41 15.58 0.16
CA SER A 80 2.54 16.04 -0.63
C SER A 80 2.51 15.42 -2.03
N ALA A 81 3.28 15.99 -2.96
CA ALA A 81 3.49 15.39 -4.27
C ALA A 81 4.10 13.98 -4.19
N ALA A 82 4.91 13.70 -3.15
CA ALA A 82 5.45 12.38 -2.89
C ALA A 82 4.34 11.37 -2.52
N ASP A 83 3.33 11.81 -1.77
CA ASP A 83 2.20 10.94 -1.41
C ASP A 83 1.38 10.55 -2.63
N LEU A 84 1.15 11.48 -3.56
CA LEU A 84 0.51 11.17 -4.85
C LEU A 84 1.34 10.16 -5.65
N ALA A 85 2.65 10.36 -5.76
CA ALA A 85 3.54 9.43 -6.44
C ALA A 85 3.49 8.02 -5.81
N ASN A 86 3.44 7.94 -4.48
CA ASN A 86 3.31 6.68 -3.75
C ASN A 86 1.94 6.01 -3.99
N ALA A 87 0.85 6.77 -4.02
CA ALA A 87 -0.48 6.27 -4.36
C ALA A 87 -0.52 5.69 -5.78
N TRP A 88 0.08 6.36 -6.75
CA TRP A 88 0.13 5.86 -8.14
C TRP A 88 0.98 4.59 -8.26
N ALA A 89 2.10 4.53 -7.56
CA ALA A 89 2.93 3.34 -7.51
C ALA A 89 2.12 2.16 -6.91
N TYR A 90 1.41 2.39 -5.80
CA TYR A 90 0.55 1.39 -5.15
C TYR A 90 -0.52 0.88 -6.11
N ALA A 91 -1.28 1.80 -6.72
CA ALA A 91 -2.35 1.46 -7.64
C ALA A 91 -1.86 0.66 -8.86
N LYS A 92 -0.66 0.95 -9.35
CA LYS A 92 -0.04 0.20 -10.45
C LYS A 92 0.27 -1.25 -10.08
N ALA A 93 0.64 -1.53 -8.83
CA ALA A 93 0.95 -2.89 -8.41
C ALA A 93 -0.24 -3.68 -7.89
N TYR A 94 -1.28 -3.01 -7.41
CA TYR A 94 -2.54 -3.65 -7.00
C TYR A 94 -3.75 -3.09 -7.74
N PRO A 95 -3.79 -3.19 -9.09
CA PRO A 95 -4.88 -2.65 -9.87
C PRO A 95 -6.23 -3.27 -9.51
N GLN A 96 -6.27 -4.58 -9.22
CA GLN A 96 -7.50 -5.28 -8.84
C GLN A 96 -8.03 -4.82 -7.47
N GLU A 97 -7.15 -4.59 -6.50
CA GLU A 97 -7.55 -4.08 -5.17
C GLU A 97 -8.22 -2.71 -5.31
N ILE A 98 -7.60 -1.82 -6.09
CA ILE A 98 -8.13 -0.48 -6.32
C ILE A 98 -9.44 -0.51 -7.11
N GLU A 99 -9.55 -1.33 -8.16
CA GLU A 99 -10.78 -1.45 -8.95
C GLU A 99 -11.96 -1.95 -8.09
N ILE A 100 -11.72 -2.97 -7.26
CA ILE A 100 -12.74 -3.48 -6.34
C ILE A 100 -13.16 -2.39 -5.36
N ALA A 101 -12.20 -1.67 -4.76
CA ALA A 101 -12.50 -0.59 -3.83
C ALA A 101 -13.32 0.53 -4.49
N ILE A 102 -12.98 0.93 -5.72
CA ILE A 102 -13.76 1.92 -6.48
C ILE A 102 -15.19 1.41 -6.69
N ARG A 103 -15.36 0.20 -7.24
CA ARG A 103 -16.69 -0.37 -7.53
C ARG A 103 -17.57 -0.46 -6.29
N MET A 104 -17.02 -0.95 -5.18
CA MET A 104 -17.76 -1.09 -3.91
C MET A 104 -18.20 0.25 -3.33
N ASN A 105 -17.53 1.35 -3.67
CA ASN A 105 -17.88 2.70 -3.19
C ASN A 105 -18.64 3.55 -4.22
N GLU A 106 -18.83 3.06 -5.46
CA GLU A 106 -19.68 3.67 -6.49
C GLU A 106 -21.09 3.08 -6.54
N GLU A 107 -21.32 1.94 -5.87
CA GLU A 107 -22.62 1.26 -5.79
C GLU A 107 -23.55 1.79 -4.67
N ASP A 108 -23.18 2.89 -4.00
CA ASP A 108 -24.00 3.63 -3.01
C ASP A 108 -24.53 4.97 -3.57
#